data_AF-A0A6A4KYL4-F1
#
_entry.id   AF-A0A6A4KYL4-F1
#
_cell.length_a   1.000
_cell.length_b   1.000
_cell.length_c   1.000
_cell.angle_alpha   90.00
_cell.angle_beta   90.00
_cell.angle_gamma   90.00
#
_symmetry.space_group_name_H-M   'P 1'
#
loop_
_entity.id
_entity.type
_entity.pdbx_description
1 polymer ?
#
loop_
_entity_poly.entity_id
_entity_poly.type
_entity_poly.pdbx_seq_one_letter_code
_entity_poly.pdbx_strand_id
1 'polypeptide(L)'
;MLIRQSVKSWTGIFTEADKKKIEDAVEQAVHWLDSNQLAEADEFEDKMKELESVCNPIIAKMYQEGGGMGGDMGGMDDDGPAHGHGGGGSGSGAGAGPKIEEVD
;
A
#
# COMPACT_ATOMS: atom_id res chain seq x y z
N MET A 1 -21.45 7.59 19.07
CA MET A 1 -20.12 7.43 19.73
C MET A 1 -19.04 6.91 18.79
N LEU A 2 -19.38 6.11 17.75
CA LEU A 2 -18.42 5.56 16.79
C LEU A 2 -17.63 6.61 16.00
N ILE A 3 -18.28 7.64 15.46
CA ILE A 3 -17.60 8.71 14.69
C ILE A 3 -16.53 9.42 15.55
N ARG A 4 -16.84 9.70 16.83
CA ARG A 4 -15.88 10.35 17.74
C ARG A 4 -14.70 9.43 18.09
N GLN A 5 -14.92 8.12 18.15
CA GLN A 5 -13.85 7.13 18.39
C GLN A 5 -12.95 7.01 17.15
N SER A 6 -13.52 6.96 15.95
CA SER A 6 -12.78 6.93 14.68
C SER A 6 -11.97 8.21 14.47
N VAL A 7 -12.56 9.38 14.71
CA VAL A 7 -11.85 10.67 14.64
C VAL A 7 -10.70 10.74 15.65
N LYS A 8 -10.92 10.29 16.89
CA LYS A 8 -9.85 10.22 17.91
C LYS A 8 -8.72 9.25 17.54
N SER A 9 -9.07 8.10 16.96
CA SER A 9 -8.11 7.13 16.45
C SER A 9 -7.23 7.76 15.36
N TRP A 10 -7.85 8.40 14.35
CA TRP A 10 -7.12 9.08 13.27
C TRP A 10 -6.22 10.21 13.77
N THR A 11 -6.63 10.96 14.80
CA THR A 11 -5.77 11.97 15.43
C THR A 11 -4.63 11.40 16.26
N GLY A 12 -4.77 10.16 16.77
CA GLY A 12 -3.71 9.48 17.54
C GLY A 12 -2.67 8.79 16.66
N ILE A 13 -3.03 8.50 15.41
CA ILE A 13 -2.18 7.85 14.43
C ILE A 13 -1.15 8.82 13.83
N PHE A 14 -1.58 10.02 13.45
CA PHE A 14 -0.67 11.04 12.92
C PHE A 14 -0.18 11.91 14.07
N THR A 15 1.09 11.73 14.44
CA THR A 15 1.75 12.66 15.37
C THR A 15 1.85 14.05 14.72
N GLU A 16 1.99 15.11 15.51
CA GLU A 16 2.23 16.45 14.95
C GLU A 16 3.50 16.50 14.09
N ALA A 17 4.51 15.72 14.46
CA ALA A 17 5.73 15.56 13.67
C ALA A 17 5.46 14.86 12.32
N ASP A 18 4.64 13.81 12.30
CA ASP A 18 4.27 13.11 11.07
C ASP A 18 3.49 14.03 10.12
N LYS A 19 2.55 14.83 10.67
CA LYS A 19 1.79 15.82 9.89
C LYS A 19 2.71 16.88 9.30
N LYS A 20 3.58 17.47 10.12
CA LYS A 20 4.54 18.47 9.67
C LYS A 20 5.45 17.92 8.58
N LYS A 21 5.90 16.67 8.71
CA LYS A 21 6.78 16.03 7.72
C LYS A 21 6.09 15.86 6.36
N ILE A 22 4.79 15.52 6.36
CA ILE A 22 3.98 15.43 5.13
C ILE A 22 3.79 16.83 4.53
N GLU A 23 3.40 17.81 5.35
CA GLU A 23 3.21 19.20 4.90
C GLU A 23 4.49 19.77 4.29
N ASP A 24 5.63 19.66 4.98
CA ASP A 24 6.93 20.12 4.48
C ASP A 24 7.31 19.44 3.14
N ALA A 25 7.02 18.14 2.98
CA ALA A 25 7.33 17.40 1.76
C ALA A 25 6.42 17.80 0.58
N VAL A 26 5.14 18.05 0.84
CA VAL A 26 4.19 18.54 -0.16
C VAL A 26 4.54 19.96 -0.59
N GLU A 27 4.88 20.86 0.35
CA GLU A 27 5.31 22.22 0.01
C GLU A 27 6.57 22.22 -0.86
N GLN A 28 7.54 21.37 -0.55
CA GLN A 28 8.74 21.20 -1.37
C GLN A 28 8.43 20.66 -2.76
N ALA A 29 7.50 19.70 -2.88
CA ALA A 29 7.05 19.19 -4.16
C ALA A 29 6.34 20.28 -4.98
N VAL A 30 5.46 21.06 -4.37
CA VAL A 30 4.75 22.18 -5.05
C VAL A 30 5.74 23.23 -5.54
N HIS A 31 6.68 23.68 -4.70
CA HIS A 31 7.71 24.64 -5.13
C HIS A 31 8.57 24.12 -6.27
N TRP A 32 8.88 22.81 -6.24
CA TRP A 32 9.59 22.18 -7.34
C TRP A 32 8.74 22.18 -8.61
N LEU A 33 7.47 21.80 -8.56
CA LEU A 33 6.56 21.82 -9.71
C LEU A 33 6.41 23.23 -10.31
N ASP A 34 6.30 24.26 -9.48
CA ASP A 34 6.19 25.65 -9.92
C ASP A 34 7.44 26.11 -10.68
N SER A 35 8.62 25.61 -10.28
CA SER A 35 9.90 25.96 -10.90
C SER A 35 10.28 25.08 -12.09
N ASN A 36 9.66 23.90 -12.22
CA ASN A 36 10.05 22.84 -13.15
C ASN A 36 8.87 22.36 -14.02
N GLN A 37 8.00 23.27 -14.47
CA GLN A 37 6.81 22.94 -15.28
C GLN A 37 7.11 22.27 -16.62
N LEU A 38 8.34 22.40 -17.13
CA LEU A 38 8.82 21.80 -18.37
C LEU A 38 9.80 20.65 -18.14
N ALA A 39 9.83 20.10 -16.93
CA ALA A 39 10.65 18.94 -16.61
C ALA A 39 10.29 17.73 -17.48
N GLU A 40 11.24 16.82 -17.63
CA GLU A 40 11.03 15.57 -18.34
C GLU A 40 10.25 14.57 -17.47
N ALA A 41 9.69 13.53 -18.10
CA ALA A 41 8.81 12.59 -17.41
C ALA A 41 9.54 11.84 -16.28
N ASP A 42 10.82 11.52 -16.47
CA ASP A 42 11.69 10.88 -15.48
C ASP A 42 11.92 11.80 -14.26
N GLU A 43 12.09 13.11 -14.47
CA GLU A 43 12.23 14.07 -13.37
C GLU A 43 10.94 14.19 -12.53
N PHE A 44 9.76 14.17 -13.17
CA PHE A 44 8.49 14.13 -12.46
C PHE A 44 8.29 12.81 -11.69
N GLU A 45 8.67 11.67 -12.28
CA GLU A 45 8.63 10.38 -11.62
C GLU A 45 9.54 10.32 -10.40
N ASP A 46 10.75 10.88 -10.49
CA ASP A 46 11.68 10.92 -9.38
C ASP A 46 11.18 11.83 -8.26
N LYS A 47 10.57 12.98 -8.60
CA LYS A 47 9.94 13.84 -7.59
C LYS A 47 8.74 13.16 -6.92
N MET A 48 7.96 12.39 -7.67
CA MET A 48 6.86 11.59 -7.15
C MET A 48 7.36 10.52 -6.17
N LYS A 49 8.40 9.75 -6.56
CA LYS A 49 9.00 8.73 -5.69
C LYS A 49 9.58 9.33 -4.42
N GLU A 50 10.17 10.52 -4.49
CA GLU A 50 10.66 11.25 -3.31
C GLU A 50 9.52 11.55 -2.34
N LEU A 51 8.40 12.09 -2.84
CA LEU A 51 7.22 12.38 -2.02
C LEU A 51 6.60 11.10 -1.43
N GLU A 52 6.47 10.05 -2.23
CA GLU A 52 5.97 8.74 -1.79
C GLU A 52 6.86 8.12 -0.72
N SER A 53 8.18 8.27 -0.81
CA SER A 53 9.13 7.75 0.19
C SER A 53 8.89 8.34 1.59
N VAL A 54 8.32 9.54 1.66
CA VAL A 54 7.95 10.21 2.91
C VAL A 54 6.54 9.80 3.36
N CYS A 55 5.57 9.80 2.44
CA CYS A 55 4.16 9.57 2.75
C CYS A 55 3.85 8.08 3.04
N ASN A 56 4.41 7.15 2.27
CA ASN A 56 4.07 5.73 2.36
C ASN A 56 4.38 5.12 3.74
N PRO A 57 5.53 5.39 4.39
CA PRO A 57 5.79 4.87 5.74
C PRO A 57 4.81 5.40 6.79
N ILE A 58 4.37 6.65 6.66
CA ILE A 58 3.43 7.27 7.62
C ILE A 58 2.02 6.71 7.41
N ILE A 59 1.62 6.50 6.15
CA ILE A 59 0.36 5.83 5.81
C ILE A 59 0.37 4.37 6.28
N ALA A 60 1.48 3.64 6.11
CA ALA A 60 1.61 2.27 6.60
C ALA A 60 1.44 2.20 8.13
N LYS A 61 2.06 3.14 8.86
CA LYS A 61 1.86 3.30 10.31
C LYS A 61 0.39 3.54 10.66
N MET A 62 -0.36 4.32 9.86
CA MET A 62 -1.81 4.47 10.02
C MET A 62 -2.58 3.16 9.89
N TYR A 63 -2.25 2.33 8.91
CA TYR A 63 -2.93 1.04 8.75
C TYR A 63 -2.55 0.05 9.86
N GLN A 64 -1.32 0.10 10.38
CA GLN A 64 -0.89 -0.76 11.48
C GLN A 64 -1.48 -0.33 12.83
N GLU A 65 -1.45 0.96 13.15
CA GLU A 65 -1.92 1.50 14.44
C GLU A 65 -3.45 1.74 14.46
N GLY A 66 -4.05 2.02 13.30
CA GLY A 66 -5.50 2.09 13.11
C GLY A 66 -6.16 0.75 12.76
N GLY A 67 -5.35 -0.31 12.60
CA GLY A 67 -5.69 -1.64 12.08
C GLY A 67 -6.55 -2.54 12.96
N GLY A 68 -7.35 -1.98 13.87
CA GLY A 68 -8.39 -2.74 14.59
C GLY A 68 -9.57 -3.20 13.71
N MET A 69 -9.49 -3.04 12.38
CA MET A 69 -10.55 -3.38 11.43
C MET A 69 -10.05 -4.16 10.19
N GLY A 70 -8.88 -4.82 10.27
CA GLY A 70 -8.31 -5.59 9.15
C GLY A 70 -7.66 -6.92 9.53
N GLY A 71 -7.96 -7.44 10.73
CA GLY A 71 -7.53 -8.78 11.13
C GLY A 71 -8.35 -9.85 10.44
N ASP A 72 -8.06 -10.14 9.17
CA ASP A 72 -8.23 -11.46 8.55
C ASP A 72 -7.49 -11.53 7.19
N MET A 73 -6.17 -11.41 7.24
CA MET A 73 -5.30 -12.12 6.30
C MET A 73 -4.13 -12.65 7.12
N GLY A 74 -4.47 -13.48 8.12
CA GLY A 74 -3.51 -14.34 8.77
C GLY A 74 -3.05 -15.36 7.75
N GLY A 75 -1.77 -15.28 7.37
CA GLY A 75 -1.06 -16.42 6.83
C GLY A 75 -1.21 -17.58 7.81
N MET A 76 -1.79 -18.68 7.34
CA MET A 76 -1.51 -19.99 7.91
C MET A 76 -0.30 -20.53 7.15
N ASP A 77 0.88 -20.23 7.71
CA ASP A 77 2.09 -20.99 7.48
C ASP A 77 2.00 -22.36 8.18
N ASP A 78 2.61 -23.35 7.50
CA ASP A 78 3.35 -24.48 8.06
C ASP A 78 2.62 -25.65 8.75
N ASP A 79 2.46 -26.74 7.99
CA ASP A 79 2.56 -28.12 8.52
C ASP A 79 3.03 -29.05 7.37
N GLY A 80 4.35 -29.11 7.13
CA GLY A 80 4.98 -30.34 6.60
C GLY A 80 5.13 -31.36 7.75
N PRO A 81 5.34 -32.69 7.53
CA PRO A 81 6.27 -33.24 6.52
C PRO A 81 5.90 -34.63 5.94
N ALA A 82 6.38 -34.98 4.74
CA ALA A 82 6.75 -36.38 4.42
C ALA A 82 7.54 -36.51 3.12
N HIS A 83 8.60 -37.31 3.22
CA HIS A 83 9.46 -37.83 2.16
C HIS A 83 8.71 -38.58 1.05
N GLY A 84 9.28 -38.58 -0.16
CA GLY A 84 9.43 -39.82 -0.92
C GLY A 84 8.87 -39.85 -2.36
N HIS A 85 9.78 -39.95 -3.32
CA HIS A 85 9.72 -40.77 -4.55
C HIS A 85 8.37 -41.02 -5.25
N GLY A 86 8.30 -40.54 -6.50
CA GLY A 86 8.00 -41.42 -7.64
C GLY A 86 6.58 -41.40 -8.21
N GLY A 87 6.52 -41.48 -9.54
CA GLY A 87 5.41 -42.10 -10.27
C GLY A 87 4.48 -41.14 -10.99
N GLY A 88 4.42 -41.28 -12.31
CA GLY A 88 3.58 -40.46 -13.19
C GLY A 88 2.09 -40.78 -13.12
N GLY A 89 1.30 -39.97 -13.84
CA GLY A 89 -0.14 -40.21 -13.99
C GLY A 89 -0.84 -39.05 -14.67
N SER A 90 -1.28 -39.30 -15.89
CA SER A 90 -2.15 -38.46 -16.73
C SER A 90 -3.49 -38.15 -16.06
N GLY A 91 -4.07 -36.98 -16.30
CA GLY A 91 -5.46 -36.70 -15.90
C GLY A 91 -5.93 -35.26 -16.10
N SER A 92 -6.80 -35.08 -17.09
CA SER A 92 -7.47 -33.86 -17.54
C SER A 92 -8.31 -33.11 -16.49
N GLY A 93 -8.45 -31.79 -16.65
CA GLY A 93 -9.48 -30.95 -16.03
C GLY A 93 -9.06 -29.47 -16.03
N ALA A 94 -9.38 -28.68 -17.06
CA ALA A 94 -10.58 -27.82 -17.15
C ALA A 94 -10.60 -26.66 -16.13
N GLY A 95 -10.48 -25.42 -16.62
CA GLY A 95 -10.79 -24.24 -15.82
C GLY A 95 -10.19 -22.96 -16.39
N ALA A 96 -11.01 -22.17 -17.07
CA ALA A 96 -10.67 -20.98 -17.85
C ALA A 96 -9.99 -19.85 -17.04
N GLY A 97 -9.06 -19.15 -17.69
CA GLY A 97 -8.48 -17.91 -17.21
C GLY A 97 -9.50 -16.77 -17.08
N PRO A 98 -9.16 -15.71 -16.31
CA PRO A 98 -10.07 -14.62 -15.99
C PRO A 98 -10.49 -13.85 -17.24
N LYS A 99 -11.80 -13.67 -17.40
CA LYS A 99 -12.44 -12.97 -18.51
C LYS A 99 -12.51 -11.50 -18.15
N ILE A 100 -11.88 -10.65 -18.95
CA ILE A 100 -12.07 -9.20 -18.94
C ILE A 100 -13.37 -8.94 -19.72
N GLU A 101 -14.39 -8.38 -19.06
CA GLU A 101 -15.52 -7.76 -19.75
C GLU A 101 -15.15 -6.31 -20.00
N GLU A 102 -15.11 -5.97 -21.28
CA GLU A 102 -14.98 -4.62 -21.81
C GLU A 102 -16.19 -3.81 -21.34
N VAL A 103 -15.95 -2.70 -20.65
CA VAL A 103 -16.99 -1.74 -20.28
C VAL A 103 -17.11 -0.73 -21.44
N ASP A 104 -18.25 -0.78 -22.13
CA ASP A 104 -18.74 0.33 -22.96
C ASP A 104 -19.42 1.37 -22.07
#